data_AF-A0A1F5G4D2-F1
#
_entry.id   AF-A0A1F5G4D2-F1
#
_cell.length_a   1.000
_cell.length_b   1.000
_cell.length_c   1.000
_cell.angle_alpha   90.00
_cell.angle_beta   90.00
_cell.angle_gamma   90.00
#
_symmetry.space_group_name_H-M   'P 1'
#
loop_
_entity.id
_entity.type
_entity.pdbx_description
1 polymer ?
#
loop_
_entity_poly.entity_id
_entity_poly.type
_entity_poly.pdbx_seq_one_letter_code
_entity_poly.pdbx_strand_id
1 'polypeptide(L)'
;MAKRKAIVKKLSAVESLGSVTVIATDKTGTLTKGEIKAQELFLDGEKFLVSGSGYRPQGEILKDDKMVDLANLPRLKKFLLAAVLCNDARIRGEDHAPVVIGDPSEAALVVLAQKAGLDPEAIRESYPRIAEFPFDAKLR
;
A
#
# COMPACT_ATOMS: atom_id res chain seq x y z
N MET A 1 21.47 -2.59 25.26
CA MET A 1 20.68 -1.81 24.28
C MET A 1 20.76 -2.37 22.86
N ALA A 2 21.95 -2.75 22.35
CA ALA A 2 22.11 -3.31 20.99
C ALA A 2 21.21 -4.54 20.68
N LYS A 3 21.09 -5.50 21.61
CA LYS A 3 20.16 -6.64 21.48
C LYS A 3 18.68 -6.24 21.31
N ARG A 4 18.31 -5.02 21.67
CA ARG A 4 16.98 -4.43 21.52
C ARG A 4 16.91 -3.42 20.36
N LYS A 5 17.77 -3.56 19.35
CA LYS A 5 17.85 -2.69 18.16
C LYS A 5 18.16 -1.20 18.48
N ALA A 6 18.80 -0.92 19.61
CA ALA A 6 19.24 0.43 19.98
C ALA A 6 20.78 0.52 19.99
N ILE A 7 21.33 1.25 19.02
CA ILE A 7 22.77 1.48 18.87
C ILE A 7 23.13 2.78 19.59
N VAL A 8 23.91 2.66 20.67
CA VAL A 8 24.36 3.80 21.47
C VAL A 8 25.71 4.27 20.96
N LYS A 9 25.79 5.51 20.47
CA LYS A 9 27.05 6.11 20.00
C LYS A 9 27.89 6.74 21.11
N LYS A 10 27.26 7.18 22.21
CA LYS A 10 27.93 7.80 23.38
C LYS A 10 27.40 7.17 24.66
N LEU A 11 28.28 6.66 25.51
CA LEU A 11 27.89 5.98 26.75
C LEU A 11 27.06 6.89 27.69
N SER A 12 27.37 8.18 27.75
CA SER A 12 26.61 9.16 28.54
C SER A 12 25.14 9.28 28.14
N ALA A 13 24.78 8.96 26.89
CA ALA A 13 23.39 9.01 26.43
C ALA A 13 22.51 7.94 27.10
N VAL A 14 23.10 6.87 27.66
CA VAL A 14 22.34 5.81 28.35
C VAL A 14 21.71 6.35 29.64
N GLU A 15 22.46 7.17 30.39
CA GLU A 15 21.98 7.79 31.62
C GLU A 15 20.95 8.88 31.30
N SER A 16 21.24 9.75 30.34
CA SER A 16 20.31 10.81 29.92
C SER A 16 18.99 10.27 29.38
N LEU A 17 18.97 9.11 28.72
CA LEU A 17 17.74 8.48 28.25
C LEU A 17 16.81 8.10 29.42
N GLY A 18 17.36 7.83 30.61
CA GLY A 18 16.60 7.47 31.80
C GLY A 18 15.83 8.64 32.45
N SER A 19 16.21 9.89 32.14
CA SER A 19 15.57 11.11 32.66
C SER A 19 14.73 11.85 31.62
N VAL A 20 14.50 11.27 30.44
CA VAL A 20 13.67 11.86 29.39
C VAL A 20 12.20 11.94 29.83
N THR A 21 11.61 13.13 29.77
CA THR A 21 10.18 13.37 30.05
C THR A 21 9.36 13.69 28.79
N VAL A 22 10.02 13.98 27.66
CA VAL A 22 9.39 14.30 26.36
C VAL A 22 10.12 13.58 25.23
N ILE A 23 9.37 12.89 24.36
CA ILE A 23 9.89 12.27 23.14
C ILE A 23 9.26 12.98 21.93
N ALA A 24 10.07 13.71 21.19
CA ALA A 24 9.71 14.20 19.86
C ALA A 24 10.16 13.15 18.83
N THR A 25 9.19 12.58 18.12
CA THR A 25 9.45 11.50 17.15
C THR A 25 8.83 11.85 15.80
N ASP A 26 9.51 11.45 14.72
CA ASP A 26 8.96 11.60 13.39
C ASP A 26 7.87 10.55 13.12
N LYS A 27 6.93 10.84 12.23
CA LYS A 27 5.83 9.93 11.90
C LYS A 27 6.27 8.84 10.92
N THR A 28 6.88 9.24 9.81
CA THR A 28 7.14 8.34 8.68
C THR A 28 8.44 7.57 8.91
N GLY A 29 8.39 6.24 8.85
CA GLY A 29 9.57 5.39 9.09
C GLY A 29 9.97 5.22 10.57
N THR A 30 9.30 5.92 11.50
CA THR A 30 9.47 5.71 12.94
C THR A 30 8.19 5.21 13.60
N LEU A 31 7.11 6.03 13.63
CA LEU A 31 5.81 5.57 14.12
C LEU A 31 5.07 4.68 13.12
N THR A 32 5.26 4.93 11.83
CA THR A 32 4.68 4.16 10.73
C THR A 32 5.78 3.43 9.96
N LYS A 33 5.43 2.33 9.29
CA LYS A 33 6.38 1.58 8.45
C LYS A 33 6.83 2.33 7.18
N GLY A 34 6.29 3.52 6.92
CA GLY A 34 6.48 4.22 5.63
C GLY A 34 5.81 3.52 4.45
N GLU A 35 4.89 2.60 4.73
CA GLU A 35 4.12 1.86 3.73
C GLU A 35 2.74 2.49 3.57
N ILE A 36 2.41 2.94 2.36
CA ILE A 36 1.05 3.38 2.03
C ILE A 36 0.20 2.15 1.74
N LYS A 37 -1.04 2.13 2.24
CA LYS A 37 -2.01 1.08 1.97
C LYS A 37 -3.40 1.66 1.75
N ALA A 38 -4.15 1.06 0.82
CA ALA A 38 -5.59 1.27 0.74
C ALA A 38 -6.26 0.62 1.97
N GLN A 39 -7.14 1.35 2.64
CA GLN A 39 -7.88 0.88 3.81
C GLN A 39 -9.38 0.81 3.55
N GLU A 40 -9.90 1.74 2.76
CA GLU A 40 -11.31 1.85 2.44
C GLU A 40 -11.47 2.32 0.98
N LEU A 41 -12.58 1.94 0.36
CA LEU A 41 -13.01 2.41 -0.95
C LEU A 41 -14.50 2.72 -0.90
N PHE A 42 -14.89 3.79 -1.59
CA PHE A 42 -16.28 4.16 -1.77
C PHE A 42 -16.58 4.20 -3.26
N LEU A 43 -17.56 3.42 -3.69
CA LEU A 43 -17.90 3.25 -5.09
C LEU A 43 -19.41 3.03 -5.22
N ASP A 44 -20.06 3.85 -6.05
CA ASP A 44 -21.48 3.71 -6.38
C ASP A 44 -22.42 3.72 -5.16
N GLY A 45 -22.12 4.55 -4.16
CA GLY A 45 -22.89 4.61 -2.91
C GLY A 45 -22.52 3.54 -1.89
N GLU A 46 -21.62 2.62 -2.23
CA GLU A 46 -21.23 1.51 -1.36
C GLU A 46 -19.84 1.72 -0.78
N LYS A 47 -19.68 1.37 0.50
CA LYS A 47 -18.41 1.39 1.21
C LYS A 47 -17.84 -0.03 1.29
N PHE A 48 -16.54 -0.14 1.07
CA PHE A 48 -15.79 -1.37 1.17
C PHE A 48 -14.58 -1.15 2.09
N LEU A 49 -14.22 -2.17 2.87
CA LEU A 49 -13.04 -2.19 3.72
C LEU A 49 -11.96 -3.08 3.10
N VAL A 50 -10.70 -2.75 3.34
CA VAL A 50 -9.54 -3.48 2.81
C VAL A 50 -8.71 -3.99 3.97
N SER A 51 -8.62 -5.31 4.09
CA SER A 51 -7.81 -5.95 5.12
C SER A 51 -6.35 -6.10 4.68
N GLY A 52 -5.50 -6.63 5.56
CA GLY A 52 -4.08 -6.82 5.32
C GLY A 52 -3.23 -5.57 5.60
N SER A 53 -1.94 -5.66 5.31
CA SER A 53 -0.95 -4.66 5.73
C SER A 53 0.13 -4.43 4.69
N GLY A 54 0.56 -3.17 4.56
CA GLY A 54 1.69 -2.79 3.72
C GLY A 54 1.49 -3.18 2.26
N TYR A 55 2.58 -3.57 1.62
CA TYR A 55 2.60 -3.92 0.19
C TYR A 55 2.39 -5.40 -0.10
N ARG A 56 1.83 -6.14 0.85
CA ARG A 56 1.61 -7.57 0.73
C ARG A 56 0.29 -7.85 0.01
N PRO A 57 0.23 -8.84 -0.90
CA PRO A 57 -1.00 -9.19 -1.60
C PRO A 57 -2.01 -9.89 -0.69
N GLN A 58 -1.60 -10.36 0.50
CA GLN A 58 -2.52 -10.94 1.48
C GLN A 58 -3.48 -9.89 2.04
N GLY A 59 -4.77 -10.20 1.95
CA GLY A 59 -5.87 -9.38 2.42
C GLY A 59 -7.09 -9.62 1.54
N GLU A 60 -8.19 -8.98 1.92
CA GLU A 60 -9.50 -9.14 1.30
C GLU A 60 -10.14 -7.77 1.17
N ILE A 61 -11.00 -7.63 0.16
CA ILE A 61 -11.95 -6.53 0.08
C ILE A 61 -13.27 -7.02 0.69
N LEU A 62 -13.77 -6.28 1.66
CA LEU A 62 -14.96 -6.61 2.44
C LEU A 62 -16.06 -5.61 2.17
N LYS A 63 -17.30 -6.08 2.10
CA LYS A 63 -18.53 -5.28 2.14
C LYS A 63 -19.43 -5.86 3.22
N ASP A 64 -19.89 -5.02 4.14
CA ASP A 64 -20.69 -5.46 5.30
C ASP A 64 -20.06 -6.67 6.03
N ASP A 65 -18.73 -6.57 6.27
CA ASP A 65 -17.88 -7.59 6.89
C ASP A 65 -17.79 -8.95 6.16
N LYS A 66 -18.21 -9.00 4.88
CA LYS A 66 -18.12 -10.20 4.03
C LYS A 66 -17.18 -9.97 2.85
N MET A 67 -16.36 -10.97 2.55
CA MET A 67 -15.51 -10.98 1.36
C MET A 67 -16.36 -10.79 0.10
N VAL A 68 -15.96 -9.85 -0.74
CA VAL A 68 -16.64 -9.58 -1.99
C VAL A 68 -16.27 -10.60 -3.05
N ASP A 69 -17.25 -10.98 -3.87
CA ASP A 69 -17.02 -11.71 -5.11
C ASP A 69 -17.01 -10.70 -6.29
N LEU A 70 -15.85 -10.54 -6.92
CA LEU A 70 -15.68 -9.64 -8.06
C LEU A 70 -16.57 -10.02 -9.26
N ALA A 71 -17.00 -11.28 -9.38
CA ALA A 71 -17.91 -11.70 -10.44
C ALA A 71 -19.26 -10.98 -10.35
N ASN A 72 -19.70 -10.64 -9.14
CA ASN A 72 -20.98 -9.98 -8.87
C ASN A 72 -20.86 -8.44 -8.79
N LEU A 73 -19.65 -7.89 -8.87
CA LEU A 73 -19.38 -6.45 -8.71
C LEU A 73 -18.60 -5.89 -9.91
N PRO A 74 -19.23 -5.75 -11.10
CA PRO A 74 -18.55 -5.32 -12.32
C PRO A 74 -17.97 -3.91 -12.22
N ARG A 75 -18.57 -3.01 -11.43
CA ARG A 75 -18.04 -1.66 -11.21
C ARG A 75 -16.75 -1.68 -10.39
N LEU A 76 -16.71 -2.48 -9.32
CA LEU A 76 -15.50 -2.67 -8.53
C LEU A 76 -14.39 -3.28 -9.38
N LYS A 77 -14.70 -4.30 -10.18
CA LYS A 77 -13.74 -4.89 -11.12
C LYS A 77 -13.18 -3.86 -12.10
N LYS A 78 -14.01 -3.00 -12.70
CA LYS A 78 -13.57 -1.92 -13.59
C LYS A 78 -12.68 -0.90 -12.87
N PHE A 79 -13.02 -0.52 -11.65
CA PHE A 79 -12.19 0.37 -10.84
C PHE A 79 -10.81 -0.23 -10.58
N LEU A 80 -10.75 -1.50 -10.19
CA LEU A 80 -9.48 -2.20 -9.94
C LEU A 80 -8.65 -2.37 -11.21
N LEU A 81 -9.28 -2.62 -12.36
CA LEU A 81 -8.59 -2.62 -13.65
C LEU A 81 -7.98 -1.24 -13.94
N ALA A 82 -8.73 -0.15 -13.75
CA ALA A 82 -8.21 1.20 -13.93
C ALA A 82 -7.04 1.50 -12.98
N ALA A 83 -7.13 1.04 -11.72
CA ALA A 83 -6.08 1.16 -10.71
C ALA A 83 -4.78 0.45 -11.08
N VAL A 84 -4.84 -0.61 -11.90
CA VAL A 84 -3.65 -1.33 -12.43
C VAL A 84 -3.12 -0.70 -13.72
N LEU A 85 -4.01 -0.29 -14.62
CA LEU A 85 -3.65 0.17 -15.97
C LEU A 85 -3.17 1.62 -15.99
N CYS A 86 -3.75 2.48 -15.16
CA CYS A 86 -3.35 3.89 -14.98
C CYS A 86 -2.35 4.01 -13.82
N ASN A 87 -1.30 3.19 -13.85
CA ASN A 87 -0.38 3.03 -12.72
C ASN A 87 0.98 2.51 -13.17
N ASP A 88 2.06 3.15 -12.70
CA ASP A 88 3.43 2.85 -13.11
C ASP A 88 4.15 1.98 -12.09
N ALA A 89 3.63 1.92 -10.87
CA ALA A 89 4.20 1.10 -9.81
C ALA A 89 4.21 -0.40 -10.17
N ARG A 90 5.30 -1.05 -9.78
CA ARG A 90 5.51 -2.49 -9.85
C ARG A 90 5.84 -3.03 -8.48
N ILE A 91 5.35 -4.23 -8.22
CA ILE A 91 5.64 -4.97 -6.99
C ILE A 91 6.38 -6.22 -7.38
N ARG A 92 7.60 -6.36 -6.89
CA ARG A 92 8.50 -7.49 -7.18
C ARG A 92 8.90 -8.18 -5.88
N GLY A 93 9.51 -9.34 -6.02
CA GLY A 93 9.98 -10.15 -4.90
C GLY A 93 8.91 -11.11 -4.40
N GLU A 94 9.23 -11.80 -3.32
CA GLU A 94 8.30 -12.75 -2.72
C GLU A 94 7.22 -12.03 -1.91
N ASP A 95 6.05 -12.66 -1.80
CA ASP A 95 4.91 -12.18 -1.01
C ASP A 95 5.29 -11.71 0.40
N HIS A 96 6.31 -12.34 0.99
CA HIS A 96 6.72 -12.06 2.35
C HIS A 96 7.73 -10.91 2.47
N ALA A 97 8.27 -10.41 1.37
CA ALA A 97 9.23 -9.32 1.29
C ALA A 97 9.05 -8.52 -0.02
N PRO A 98 7.87 -7.89 -0.23
CA PRO A 98 7.58 -7.18 -1.45
C PRO A 98 8.49 -5.95 -1.58
N VAL A 99 9.03 -5.76 -2.78
CA VAL A 99 9.81 -4.59 -3.18
C VAL A 99 8.94 -3.74 -4.10
N VAL A 100 8.65 -2.52 -3.65
CA VAL A 100 7.93 -1.52 -4.44
C VAL A 100 8.91 -0.75 -5.32
N ILE A 101 8.56 -0.66 -6.60
CA ILE A 101 9.24 0.17 -7.59
C ILE A 101 8.21 1.19 -8.08
N GLY A 102 8.48 2.48 -7.90
CA GLY A 102 7.55 3.57 -8.26
C GLY A 102 6.98 4.29 -7.04
N ASP A 103 5.91 5.05 -7.24
CA ASP A 103 5.28 5.83 -6.17
C ASP A 103 4.57 4.93 -5.14
N PRO A 104 4.73 5.18 -3.83
CA PRO A 104 4.04 4.43 -2.76
C PRO A 104 2.51 4.41 -2.87
N SER A 105 1.88 5.50 -3.34
CA SER A 105 0.43 5.62 -3.45
C SER A 105 -0.09 4.80 -4.63
N GLU A 106 0.64 4.83 -5.75
CA GLU A 106 0.38 3.97 -6.89
C GLU A 106 0.54 2.49 -6.52
N ALA A 107 1.61 2.14 -5.81
CA ALA A 107 1.83 0.77 -5.36
C ALA A 107 0.68 0.26 -4.49
N ALA A 108 0.14 1.09 -3.59
CA ALA A 108 -1.00 0.73 -2.75
C ALA A 108 -2.26 0.35 -3.57
N LEU A 109 -2.47 0.98 -4.73
CA LEU A 109 -3.57 0.67 -5.65
C LEU A 109 -3.33 -0.64 -6.42
N VAL A 110 -2.07 -0.95 -6.78
CA VAL A 110 -1.72 -2.25 -7.37
C VAL A 110 -1.94 -3.38 -6.37
N VAL A 111 -1.51 -3.21 -5.11
CA VAL A 111 -1.76 -4.19 -4.04
C VAL A 111 -3.25 -4.39 -3.79
N LEU A 112 -4.03 -3.31 -3.85
CA LEU A 112 -5.48 -3.39 -3.69
C LEU A 112 -6.10 -4.34 -4.74
N ALA A 113 -5.66 -4.26 -6.00
CA ALA A 113 -6.10 -5.18 -7.04
C ALA A 113 -5.64 -6.63 -6.76
N GLN A 114 -4.40 -6.82 -6.28
CA GLN A 114 -3.90 -8.15 -5.90
C GLN A 114 -4.71 -8.79 -4.76
N LYS A 115 -5.10 -8.01 -3.74
CA LYS A 115 -5.98 -8.46 -2.64
C LYS A 115 -7.38 -8.85 -3.11
N ALA A 116 -7.79 -8.38 -4.29
CA ALA A 116 -9.03 -8.78 -4.92
C ALA A 116 -8.87 -10.02 -5.83
N GLY A 117 -7.69 -10.67 -5.81
CA GLY A 117 -7.38 -11.85 -6.62
C GLY A 117 -7.00 -11.54 -8.08
N LEU A 118 -6.72 -10.28 -8.42
CA LEU A 118 -6.28 -9.90 -9.76
C LEU A 118 -4.76 -10.04 -9.89
N ASP A 119 -4.30 -10.47 -11.06
CA ASP A 119 -2.88 -10.46 -11.43
C ASP A 119 -2.57 -9.18 -12.24
N PRO A 120 -1.83 -8.21 -11.68
CA PRO A 120 -1.52 -6.96 -12.37
C PRO A 120 -0.68 -7.16 -13.63
N GLU A 121 0.21 -8.15 -13.66
CA GLU A 121 1.08 -8.38 -14.82
C GLU A 121 0.28 -8.99 -15.97
N ALA A 122 -0.54 -10.02 -15.68
CA ALA A 122 -1.44 -10.60 -16.69
C ALA A 122 -2.45 -9.57 -17.24
N ILE A 123 -2.94 -8.65 -16.40
CA ILE A 123 -3.80 -7.53 -16.83
C ILE A 123 -3.05 -6.61 -17.79
N ARG A 124 -1.82 -6.22 -17.47
CA ARG A 124 -1.02 -5.33 -18.32
C ARG A 124 -0.65 -5.97 -19.66
N GLU A 125 -0.42 -7.29 -19.67
CA GLU A 125 -0.22 -8.06 -20.90
C GLU A 125 -1.49 -8.09 -21.77
N SER A 126 -2.65 -8.26 -21.14
CA SER A 126 -3.95 -8.28 -21.84
C SER A 126 -4.39 -6.90 -22.36
N TYR A 127 -3.91 -5.82 -21.75
CA TYR A 127 -4.21 -4.44 -22.09
C TYR A 127 -2.91 -3.66 -22.30
N PRO A 128 -2.18 -3.91 -23.41
CA PRO A 128 -0.91 -3.25 -23.67
C PRO A 128 -1.11 -1.73 -23.75
N ARG A 129 -0.34 -1.01 -22.93
CA ARG A 129 -0.39 0.46 -22.91
C ARG A 129 0.22 1.02 -24.19
N ILE A 130 -0.61 1.68 -25.00
CA ILE A 130 -0.20 2.31 -26.27
C ILE A 130 0.35 3.73 -26.04
N ALA A 131 -0.24 4.46 -25.10
CA ALA A 131 0.15 5.81 -24.74
C ALA A 131 -0.22 6.11 -23.28
N GLU A 132 0.38 7.15 -22.72
CA GLU A 132 0.03 7.69 -21.41
C GLU A 132 -0.03 9.21 -21.43
N PHE A 133 -0.86 9.73 -20.54
CA PHE A 133 -0.88 11.14 -20.17
C PHE A 133 -0.42 11.20 -18.71
N PRO A 134 0.85 11.55 -18.45
CA PRO A 134 1.40 11.51 -17.11
C PRO A 134 0.72 12.56 -16.22
N PHE A 135 0.89 12.40 -14.92
CA PHE A 135 0.38 13.37 -13.96
C PHE A 135 0.96 14.78 -14.20
N ASP A 136 0.10 15.78 -14.41
CA ASP A 136 0.45 17.21 -14.48
C ASP A 136 -0.24 17.96 -13.33
N ALA A 137 0.56 18.61 -12.48
CA ALA A 137 0.08 19.39 -11.37
C ALA A 137 -0.77 20.60 -11.78
N LYS A 138 -0.65 21.09 -13.01
CA LYS A 138 -1.44 22.24 -13.52
C LYS A 138 -2.87 21.86 -13.92
N LEU A 139 -3.14 20.57 -14.12
CA LEU A 139 -4.46 20.04 -14.49
C LEU A 139 -5.28 19.58 -13.27
N ARG A 140 -4.76 19.75 -12.05
CA ARG A 140 -5.43 19.41 -10.79
C ARG A 140 -5.95 20.64 -10.04
#